data_AF-A0A957L9I4-F1
#
_entry.id   AF-A0A957L9I4-F1
#
_cell.length_a   1.000
_cell.length_b   1.000
_cell.length_c   1.000
_cell.angle_alpha   90.00
_cell.angle_beta   90.00
_cell.angle_gamma   90.00
#
_symmetry.space_group_name_H-M   'P 1'
#
loop_
_entity.id
_entity.type
_entity.pdbx_description
1 polymer ?
#
loop_
_entity_poly.entity_id
_entity_poly.type
_entity_poly.pdbx_seq_one_letter_code
_entity_poly.pdbx_strand_id
1 'polypeptide(L)'
;MNFYPSTTIVNRLVEIEVERMLPTADEVTVRMNQEVSPVQVIARAKRNQGFTILNGSELLNVSAEDVPKYLAVEEGTTVRKGDPLLVRKGRFGRKQEVVAPFSGILIQVRRGYLLFERQPRLLELRAMVPGRVSNLNPTRGASIKTWGTQIQGVWGSGREGYGTIKVLTNSTKGVP
;
A
#
# COMPACT_ATOMS: atom_id res chain seq x y z
N MET A 1 29.54 24.77 27.49
CA MET A 1 28.81 24.23 26.32
C MET A 1 28.81 22.72 26.48
N ASN A 2 27.67 22.11 26.78
CA ASN A 2 27.62 20.71 27.23
C ASN A 2 27.85 19.74 26.08
N PHE A 3 28.82 18.86 26.27
CA PHE A 3 29.18 17.77 25.36
C PHE A 3 28.18 16.61 25.58
N TYR A 4 27.32 16.33 24.61
CA TYR A 4 26.47 15.13 24.64
C TYR A 4 27.20 14.03 23.85
N PRO A 5 27.79 13.01 24.49
CA PRO A 5 28.35 11.89 23.74
C PRO A 5 27.17 11.15 23.09
N SER A 6 27.10 11.18 21.76
CA SER A 6 26.17 10.37 20.99
C SER A 6 26.63 8.91 21.05
N THR A 7 26.35 8.23 22.15
CA THR A 7 26.69 6.80 22.29
C THR A 7 25.76 5.99 21.41
N THR A 8 26.29 5.49 20.30
CA THR A 8 25.68 4.36 19.59
C THR A 8 25.96 3.11 20.39
N ILE A 9 24.90 2.45 20.88
CA ILE A 9 24.99 1.18 21.57
C ILE A 9 24.90 0.07 20.53
N VAL A 10 25.92 -0.78 20.46
CA VAL A 10 25.95 -1.95 19.59
C VAL A 10 25.97 -3.19 20.46
N ASN A 11 24.82 -3.84 20.59
CA ASN A 11 24.71 -5.13 21.24
C ASN A 11 24.90 -6.22 20.19
N ARG A 12 26.07 -6.85 20.19
CA ARG A 12 26.38 -7.94 19.25
C ARG A 12 25.68 -9.22 19.70
N LEU A 13 25.05 -9.90 18.75
CA LEU A 13 24.42 -11.22 18.95
C LEU A 13 23.50 -11.27 20.18
N VAL A 14 22.44 -10.48 20.14
CA VAL A 14 21.36 -10.50 21.13
C VAL A 14 20.09 -11.07 20.52
N GLU A 15 19.24 -11.64 21.37
CA GLU A 15 17.87 -11.96 20.99
C GLU A 15 17.08 -10.65 20.91
N ILE A 16 16.48 -10.39 19.76
CA ILE A 16 15.72 -9.19 19.44
C ILE A 16 14.28 -9.63 19.22
N GLU A 17 13.33 -8.89 19.79
CA GLU A 17 11.92 -9.02 19.45
C GLU A 17 11.53 -7.96 18.43
N VAL A 18 11.03 -8.40 17.27
CA VAL A 18 10.61 -7.53 16.18
C VAL A 18 9.09 -7.61 16.05
N GLU A 19 8.42 -6.51 16.35
CA GLU A 19 6.98 -6.40 16.15
C GLU A 19 6.64 -6.17 14.68
N ARG A 20 5.71 -6.98 14.17
CA ARG A 20 5.17 -6.85 12.82
C ARG A 20 3.66 -6.76 12.93
N MET A 21 3.13 -5.55 12.75
CA MET A 21 1.70 -5.25 12.90
C MET A 21 1.15 -4.50 11.68
N LEU A 22 -0.07 -4.86 11.27
CA LEU A 22 -0.93 -4.03 10.43
C LEU A 22 -1.75 -3.06 11.32
N PRO A 23 -2.36 -2.02 10.73
CA PRO A 23 -3.37 -1.22 11.42
C PRO A 23 -4.53 -2.10 11.90
N THR A 24 -5.03 -2.94 11.00
CA THR A 24 -6.02 -4.00 11.22
C THR A 24 -5.68 -5.16 10.31
N ALA A 25 -5.82 -6.39 10.80
CA ALA A 25 -5.69 -7.63 10.05
C ALA A 25 -7.05 -8.33 9.95
N ASP A 26 -7.36 -8.86 8.77
CA ASP A 26 -8.47 -9.78 8.58
C ASP A 26 -8.08 -11.20 9.02
N GLU A 27 -6.79 -11.52 8.86
CA GLU A 27 -6.24 -12.84 9.13
C GLU A 27 -4.78 -12.73 9.59
N VAL A 28 -4.42 -13.47 10.65
CA VAL A 28 -3.04 -13.75 11.03
C VAL A 28 -2.73 -15.19 10.65
N THR A 29 -1.77 -15.40 9.75
CA THR A 29 -1.54 -16.69 9.06
C THR A 29 -0.51 -17.59 9.77
N VAL A 30 0.01 -17.15 10.92
CA VAL A 30 1.04 -17.85 11.69
C VAL A 30 0.54 -18.23 13.08
N ARG A 31 1.27 -19.15 13.72
CA ARG A 31 0.97 -19.66 15.06
C ARG A 31 2.09 -19.34 16.05
N MET A 32 1.77 -19.37 17.34
CA MET A 32 2.77 -19.27 18.40
C MET A 32 3.87 -20.33 18.21
N ASN A 33 5.12 -19.95 18.47
CA ASN A 33 6.31 -20.79 18.35
C ASN A 33 6.64 -21.28 16.93
N GLN A 34 5.94 -20.83 15.90
CA GLN A 34 6.25 -21.16 14.51
C GLN A 34 7.54 -20.46 14.05
N GLU A 35 8.42 -21.19 13.38
CA GLU A 35 9.56 -20.62 12.65
C GLU A 35 9.09 -19.98 11.34
N VAL A 36 9.58 -18.78 11.05
CA VAL A 36 9.20 -18.00 9.87
C VAL A 36 10.44 -17.54 9.09
N SER A 37 10.29 -17.44 7.77
CA SER A 37 11.28 -16.82 6.88
C SER A 37 10.96 -15.35 6.62
N PRO A 38 11.93 -14.50 6.23
CA PRO A 38 11.68 -13.07 5.98
C PRO A 38 10.58 -12.77 4.96
N VAL A 39 10.43 -13.63 3.94
CA VAL A 39 9.44 -13.43 2.86
C VAL A 39 8.06 -13.97 3.21
N GLN A 40 7.94 -14.75 4.28
CA GLN A 40 6.69 -15.36 4.69
C GLN A 40 5.67 -14.29 5.09
N VAL A 41 4.45 -14.44 4.57
CA VAL A 41 3.30 -13.64 4.97
C VAL A 41 2.82 -14.15 6.33
N ILE A 42 2.69 -13.22 7.27
CA ILE A 42 2.29 -13.49 8.67
C ILE A 42 0.92 -12.92 9.01
N ALA A 43 0.44 -11.93 8.25
CA ALA A 43 -0.92 -11.41 8.36
C ALA A 43 -1.39 -10.80 7.03
N ARG A 44 -2.70 -10.73 6.85
CA ARG A 44 -3.36 -10.15 5.67
C ARG A 44 -4.46 -9.19 6.08
N ALA A 45 -4.68 -8.17 5.25
CA ALA A 45 -5.81 -7.26 5.38
C ALA A 45 -6.31 -6.78 4.03
N LYS A 46 -7.61 -6.61 3.88
CA LYS A 46 -8.25 -5.93 2.75
C LYS A 46 -8.36 -4.45 3.09
N ARG A 47 -7.57 -3.64 2.41
CA ARG A 47 -7.69 -2.18 2.52
C ARG A 47 -8.73 -1.69 1.52
N ASN A 48 -9.83 -1.13 2.05
CA ASN A 48 -10.78 -0.41 1.22
C ASN A 48 -10.08 0.82 0.60
N GLN A 49 -10.22 0.98 -0.70
CA GLN A 49 -9.61 2.05 -1.48
C GLN A 49 -10.57 3.23 -1.65
N GLY A 50 -11.79 3.12 -1.10
CA GLY A 50 -12.81 4.15 -1.11
C GLY A 50 -13.43 4.34 -2.49
N PHE A 51 -14.02 5.52 -2.69
CA PHE A 51 -14.68 5.89 -3.93
C PHE A 51 -13.79 6.79 -4.79
N THR A 52 -13.99 6.76 -6.10
CA THR A 52 -13.34 7.69 -7.03
C THR A 52 -14.35 8.18 -8.06
N ILE A 53 -14.30 9.48 -8.32
CA ILE A 53 -15.17 10.14 -9.29
C ILE A 53 -14.34 10.51 -10.51
N LEU A 54 -14.84 10.18 -11.70
CA LEU A 54 -14.26 10.60 -12.97
C LEU A 54 -15.23 11.55 -13.67
N ASN A 55 -14.70 12.67 -14.18
CA ASN A 55 -15.49 13.59 -15.00
C ASN A 55 -15.53 13.10 -16.45
N GLY A 56 -16.54 12.31 -16.81
CA GLY A 56 -16.70 11.76 -18.15
C GLY A 56 -16.90 12.84 -19.22
N SER A 57 -17.55 13.95 -18.86
CA SER A 57 -17.82 15.06 -19.78
C SER A 57 -16.54 15.76 -20.24
N GLU A 58 -15.61 15.99 -19.31
CA GLU A 58 -14.30 16.57 -19.58
C GLU A 58 -13.40 15.58 -20.32
N LEU A 59 -13.39 14.30 -19.90
CA LEU A 59 -12.56 13.27 -20.51
C LEU A 59 -12.93 12.97 -21.98
N LEU A 60 -14.21 13.08 -22.35
CA LEU A 60 -14.69 12.91 -23.73
C LEU A 60 -14.91 14.23 -24.50
N ASN A 61 -14.78 15.37 -23.84
CA ASN A 61 -15.12 16.69 -24.38
C ASN A 61 -16.54 16.72 -24.98
N VAL A 62 -17.54 16.39 -24.17
CA VAL A 62 -18.97 16.35 -24.51
C VAL A 62 -19.80 17.02 -23.42
N SER A 63 -21.07 17.32 -23.71
CA SER A 63 -21.99 17.81 -22.67
C SER A 63 -22.24 16.73 -21.62
N ALA A 64 -22.52 17.14 -20.37
CA ALA A 64 -22.84 16.22 -19.28
C ALA A 64 -24.06 15.32 -19.58
N GLU A 65 -25.00 15.82 -20.37
CA GLU A 65 -26.22 15.13 -20.81
C GLU A 65 -25.94 14.06 -21.86
N ASP A 66 -24.85 14.20 -22.62
CA ASP A 66 -24.47 13.25 -23.66
C ASP A 66 -23.60 12.11 -23.13
N VAL A 67 -22.98 12.24 -21.95
CA VAL A 67 -22.11 11.21 -21.36
C VAL A 67 -22.78 9.82 -21.31
N PRO A 68 -24.05 9.66 -20.89
CA PRO A 68 -24.70 8.35 -20.88
C PRO A 68 -24.76 7.66 -22.24
N LYS A 69 -24.77 8.42 -23.35
CA LYS A 69 -24.81 7.87 -24.72
C LYS A 69 -23.51 7.18 -25.13
N TYR A 70 -22.42 7.48 -24.42
CA TYR A 70 -21.08 6.97 -24.72
C TYR A 70 -20.59 5.96 -23.68
N LEU A 71 -21.41 5.57 -22.70
CA LEU A 71 -21.05 4.54 -21.73
C LEU A 71 -20.79 3.20 -22.43
N ALA A 72 -19.65 2.61 -22.13
CA ALA A 72 -19.28 1.27 -22.57
C ALA A 72 -19.60 0.21 -21.50
N VAL A 73 -19.98 0.63 -20.29
CA VAL A 73 -20.29 -0.20 -19.13
C VAL A 73 -21.54 0.33 -18.42
N GLU A 74 -22.30 -0.56 -17.78
CA GLU A 74 -23.52 -0.22 -17.04
C GLU A 74 -23.24 -0.02 -15.55
N GLU A 75 -24.10 0.75 -14.86
CA GLU A 75 -24.09 0.84 -13.39
C GLU A 75 -24.21 -0.58 -12.77
N GLY A 76 -23.44 -0.86 -11.73
CA GLY A 76 -23.30 -2.19 -11.12
C GLY A 76 -22.21 -3.07 -11.75
N THR A 77 -21.64 -2.68 -12.89
CA THR A 77 -20.62 -3.50 -13.57
C THR A 77 -19.25 -3.37 -12.91
N THR A 78 -18.57 -4.51 -12.74
CA THR A 78 -17.15 -4.53 -12.34
C THR A 78 -16.27 -4.24 -13.54
N VAL A 79 -15.40 -3.24 -13.41
CA VAL A 79 -14.39 -2.85 -14.41
C VAL A 79 -13.00 -3.19 -13.89
N ARG A 80 -12.10 -3.56 -14.80
CA ARG A 80 -10.67 -3.75 -14.54
C ARG A 80 -9.90 -2.55 -15.08
N LYS A 81 -8.73 -2.30 -14.50
CA LYS A 81 -7.81 -1.29 -15.05
C LYS A 81 -7.54 -1.59 -16.54
N GLY A 82 -7.80 -0.61 -17.40
CA GLY A 82 -7.65 -0.70 -18.84
C GLY A 82 -8.96 -0.96 -19.61
N ASP A 83 -10.05 -1.33 -18.93
CA ASP A 83 -11.33 -1.57 -19.60
C ASP A 83 -11.94 -0.26 -20.13
N PRO A 84 -12.62 -0.26 -21.28
CA PRO A 84 -13.34 0.90 -21.80
C PRO A 84 -14.44 1.33 -20.82
N LEU A 85 -14.42 2.60 -20.40
CA LEU A 85 -15.51 3.22 -19.63
C LEU A 85 -16.44 4.02 -20.53
N LEU A 86 -15.84 4.81 -21.43
CA LEU A 86 -16.57 5.64 -22.37
C LEU A 86 -15.98 5.48 -23.78
N VAL A 87 -16.85 5.32 -24.77
CA VAL A 87 -16.47 5.13 -26.17
C VAL A 87 -17.28 6.06 -27.05
N ARG A 88 -16.60 7.00 -27.70
CA ARG A 88 -17.19 7.88 -28.72
C ARG A 88 -16.63 7.54 -30.09
N LYS A 89 -17.51 7.12 -31.00
CA LYS A 89 -17.19 6.94 -32.42
C LYS A 89 -17.28 8.29 -33.13
N GLY A 90 -16.19 8.73 -33.73
CA GLY A 90 -16.09 9.95 -34.53
C GLY A 90 -16.26 9.68 -36.03
N ARG A 91 -16.11 10.75 -36.83
CA ARG A 91 -16.10 10.67 -38.30
C ARG A 91 -14.80 10.02 -38.79
N PHE A 92 -14.85 9.37 -39.96
CA PHE A 92 -13.69 8.71 -40.60
C PHE A 92 -12.99 7.64 -39.74
N GLY A 93 -13.73 6.88 -38.94
CA GLY A 93 -13.19 5.74 -38.18
C GLY A 93 -12.37 6.11 -36.94
N ARG A 94 -12.25 7.40 -36.59
CA ARG A 94 -11.60 7.81 -35.33
C ARG A 94 -12.47 7.41 -34.14
N LYS A 95 -11.90 6.69 -33.18
CA LYS A 95 -12.55 6.33 -31.91
C LYS A 95 -11.80 7.04 -30.79
N GLN A 96 -12.54 7.77 -29.95
CA GLN A 96 -12.02 8.28 -28.68
C GLN A 96 -12.51 7.35 -27.58
N GLU A 97 -11.59 6.92 -26.73
CA GLU A 97 -11.86 5.96 -25.67
C GLU A 97 -11.26 6.47 -24.36
N VAL A 98 -12.07 6.39 -23.31
CA VAL A 98 -11.63 6.63 -21.93
C VAL A 98 -11.63 5.28 -21.25
N VAL A 99 -10.46 4.87 -20.77
CA VAL A 99 -10.27 3.58 -20.09
C VAL A 99 -10.22 3.74 -18.58
N ALA A 100 -10.54 2.67 -17.86
CA ALA A 100 -10.53 2.65 -16.40
C ALA A 100 -9.10 2.75 -15.86
N PRO A 101 -8.76 3.74 -15.02
CA PRO A 101 -7.42 3.86 -14.44
C PRO A 101 -7.21 2.88 -13.26
N PHE A 102 -8.27 2.22 -12.79
CA PHE A 102 -8.27 1.28 -11.68
C PHE A 102 -9.32 0.18 -11.88
N SER A 103 -9.24 -0.89 -11.10
CA SER A 103 -10.31 -1.88 -10.98
C SER A 103 -11.30 -1.49 -9.90
N GLY A 104 -12.60 -1.70 -10.14
CA GLY A 104 -13.67 -1.30 -9.24
C GLY A 104 -15.06 -1.58 -9.82
N ILE A 105 -16.09 -1.07 -9.18
CA ILE A 105 -17.49 -1.19 -9.63
C ILE A 105 -18.00 0.20 -9.99
N LEU A 106 -18.62 0.36 -11.15
CA LEU A 106 -19.33 1.60 -11.48
C LEU A 106 -20.61 1.66 -10.64
N ILE A 107 -20.66 2.54 -9.65
CA ILE A 107 -21.82 2.65 -8.76
C ILE A 107 -22.91 3.49 -9.41
N GLN A 108 -22.53 4.61 -10.02
CA GLN A 108 -23.51 5.55 -10.55
C GLN A 108 -22.91 6.48 -11.61
N VAL A 109 -23.76 6.94 -12.53
CA VAL A 109 -23.47 8.02 -13.47
C VAL A 109 -24.48 9.14 -13.27
N ARG A 110 -24.03 10.35 -12.91
CA ARG A 110 -24.89 11.52 -12.71
C ARG A 110 -24.21 12.79 -13.20
N ARG A 111 -24.94 13.61 -13.96
CA ARG A 111 -24.46 14.91 -14.48
C ARG A 111 -23.07 14.83 -15.13
N GLY A 112 -22.81 13.78 -15.92
CA GLY A 112 -21.52 13.57 -16.59
C GLY A 112 -20.39 13.03 -15.71
N TYR A 113 -20.62 12.78 -14.42
CA TYR A 113 -19.66 12.17 -13.51
C TYR A 113 -19.94 10.67 -13.34
N LEU A 114 -18.86 9.87 -13.34
CA LEU A 114 -18.89 8.44 -13.09
C LEU A 114 -18.32 8.19 -11.68
N LEU A 115 -19.15 7.66 -10.78
CA LEU A 115 -18.76 7.29 -9.42
C LEU A 115 -18.40 5.81 -9.36
N PHE A 116 -17.19 5.51 -8.92
CA PHE A 116 -16.71 4.14 -8.75
C PHE A 116 -16.44 3.82 -7.30
N GLU A 117 -16.78 2.62 -6.88
CA GLU A 117 -16.22 1.98 -5.69
C GLU A 117 -14.97 1.20 -6.10
N ARG A 118 -13.82 1.54 -5.52
CA ARG A 118 -12.56 0.89 -5.89
C ARG A 118 -12.48 -0.49 -5.26
N GLN A 119 -12.01 -1.46 -6.05
CA GLN A 119 -11.81 -2.81 -5.54
C GLN A 119 -10.83 -2.79 -4.35
N PRO A 120 -11.15 -3.46 -3.22
CA PRO A 120 -10.26 -3.54 -2.08
C PRO A 120 -8.90 -4.10 -2.47
N ARG A 121 -7.83 -3.52 -1.93
CA ARG A 121 -6.47 -3.99 -2.15
C ARG A 121 -6.07 -4.93 -1.02
N LEU A 122 -5.60 -6.12 -1.38
CA LEU A 122 -4.99 -7.03 -0.42
C LEU A 122 -3.62 -6.49 0.02
N LEU A 123 -3.43 -6.36 1.33
CA LEU A 123 -2.18 -6.06 1.99
C LEU A 123 -1.65 -7.34 2.63
N GLU A 124 -0.39 -7.63 2.38
CA GLU A 124 0.32 -8.74 3.00
C GLU A 124 1.41 -8.20 3.92
N LEU A 125 1.32 -8.56 5.19
CA LEU A 125 2.36 -8.28 6.16
C LEU A 125 3.35 -9.43 6.15
N ARG A 126 4.59 -9.16 5.74
CA ARG A 126 5.68 -10.12 5.78
C ARG A 126 6.47 -10.02 7.07
N ALA A 127 7.03 -11.16 7.51
CA ALA A 127 7.90 -11.26 8.67
C ALA A 127 9.10 -10.30 8.60
N MET A 128 9.74 -10.18 7.43
CA MET A 128 10.94 -9.37 7.15
C MET A 128 12.19 -9.75 7.94
N VAL A 129 12.08 -10.64 8.92
CA VAL A 129 13.19 -11.24 9.66
C VAL A 129 12.95 -12.76 9.76
N PRO A 130 14.01 -13.58 9.76
CA PRO A 130 13.87 -14.98 10.12
C PRO A 130 13.71 -15.10 11.63
N GLY A 131 13.04 -16.14 12.12
CA GLY A 131 12.99 -16.44 13.55
C GLY A 131 11.69 -17.07 13.99
N ARG A 132 11.43 -17.01 15.29
CA ARG A 132 10.30 -17.70 15.91
C ARG A 132 9.24 -16.72 16.37
N VAL A 133 7.98 -17.01 16.08
CA VAL A 133 6.84 -16.22 16.57
C VAL A 133 6.77 -16.33 18.09
N SER A 134 7.00 -15.20 18.77
CA SER A 134 7.05 -15.09 20.24
C SER A 134 5.74 -14.60 20.84
N ASN A 135 4.94 -13.87 20.07
CA ASN A 135 3.62 -13.41 20.48
C ASN A 135 2.70 -13.23 19.27
N LEU A 136 1.39 -13.40 19.46
CA LEU A 136 0.38 -13.17 18.45
C LEU A 136 -0.53 -12.02 18.86
N ASN A 137 -0.85 -11.15 17.90
CA ASN A 137 -1.94 -10.21 17.99
C ASN A 137 -2.97 -10.57 16.90
N PRO A 138 -4.04 -11.32 17.24
CA PRO A 138 -4.98 -11.87 16.25
C PRO A 138 -5.62 -10.82 15.34
N THR A 139 -5.69 -9.56 15.75
CA THR A 139 -6.32 -8.48 14.99
C THR A 139 -5.32 -7.61 14.23
N ARG A 140 -4.01 -7.86 14.36
CA ARG A 140 -2.97 -6.99 13.77
C ARG A 140 -1.75 -7.71 13.20
N GLY A 141 -1.27 -8.79 13.81
CA GLY A 141 -0.01 -9.44 13.39
C GLY A 141 0.66 -10.27 14.48
N ALA A 142 1.99 -10.18 14.58
CA ALA A 142 2.78 -11.01 15.47
C ALA A 142 4.12 -10.35 15.84
N SER A 143 4.69 -10.77 16.97
CA SER A 143 6.07 -10.48 17.35
C SER A 143 6.96 -11.67 17.02
N ILE A 144 8.17 -11.41 16.52
CA ILE A 144 9.12 -12.43 16.09
C ILE A 144 10.41 -12.25 16.87
N LYS A 145 10.84 -13.30 17.56
CA LYS A 145 12.16 -13.38 18.18
C LYS A 145 13.19 -13.88 17.19
N THR A 146 14.32 -13.19 17.15
CA THR A 146 15.43 -13.51 16.25
C THR A 146 16.77 -13.14 16.88
N TRP A 147 17.84 -13.79 16.44
CA TRP A 147 19.20 -13.47 16.89
C TRP A 147 19.86 -12.51 15.90
N GLY A 148 20.43 -11.43 16.40
CA GLY A 148 21.06 -10.43 15.55
C GLY A 148 21.93 -9.43 16.31
N THR A 149 22.53 -8.50 15.58
CA THR A 149 23.20 -7.35 16.19
C THR A 149 22.20 -6.21 16.29
N GLN A 150 21.93 -5.75 17.50
CA GLN A 150 21.09 -4.59 17.74
C GLN A 150 21.96 -3.34 17.78
N ILE A 151 21.66 -2.39 16.89
CA ILE A 151 22.32 -1.08 16.84
C ILE A 151 21.28 -0.05 17.27
N GLN A 152 21.49 0.56 18.44
CA GLN A 152 20.69 1.66 18.95
C GLN A 152 21.52 2.93 18.84
N GLY A 153 21.08 3.85 17.99
CA GLY A 153 21.76 5.11 17.75
C GLY A 153 20.79 6.27 17.77
N VAL A 154 21.34 7.46 18.04
CA VAL A 154 20.64 8.72 17.79
C VAL A 154 20.99 9.13 16.37
N TRP A 155 19.98 9.48 15.58
CA TRP A 155 20.17 10.03 14.26
C TRP A 155 19.56 11.43 14.21
N GLY A 156 20.31 12.37 13.61
CA GLY A 156 19.90 13.75 13.41
C GLY A 156 20.71 14.37 12.27
N SER A 157 20.11 15.31 11.54
CA SER A 157 20.68 15.91 10.33
C SER A 157 21.48 17.21 10.56
N GLY A 158 21.56 17.73 11.79
CA GLY A 158 22.33 18.96 12.13
C GLY A 158 21.70 20.30 11.68
N ARG A 159 20.52 20.27 11.06
CA ARG A 159 19.66 21.42 10.70
C ARG A 159 18.20 21.04 10.96
N GLU A 160 17.30 22.02 11.11
CA GLU A 160 15.86 21.77 11.09
C GLU A 160 15.38 21.63 9.63
N GLY A 161 14.64 20.55 9.34
CA GLY A 161 14.10 20.27 8.02
C GLY A 161 13.11 19.11 8.08
N TYR A 162 12.15 19.08 7.15
CA TYR A 162 11.12 18.04 7.05
C TYR A 162 11.33 17.23 5.77
N GLY A 163 11.13 15.91 5.83
CA GLY A 163 11.37 15.01 4.69
C GLY A 163 11.45 13.55 5.11
N THR A 164 11.37 12.63 4.16
CA THR A 164 11.27 11.19 4.45
C THR A 164 12.64 10.51 4.55
N ILE A 165 12.84 9.68 5.58
CA ILE A 165 14.09 8.97 5.88
C ILE A 165 14.29 7.76 4.94
N LYS A 166 15.54 7.43 4.61
CA LYS A 166 15.91 6.24 3.82
C LYS A 166 17.16 5.56 4.40
N VAL A 167 17.15 4.23 4.48
CA VAL A 167 18.31 3.41 4.92
C VAL A 167 19.11 2.95 3.71
N LEU A 168 20.43 3.13 3.74
CA LEU A 168 21.31 3.01 2.57
C LEU A 168 22.23 1.77 2.55
N THR A 169 22.53 1.14 3.70
CA THR A 169 23.48 0.00 3.75
C THR A 169 23.25 -0.94 4.94
N ASN A 170 23.75 -2.18 4.81
CA ASN A 170 23.75 -3.23 5.84
C ASN A 170 25.15 -3.60 6.35
N SER A 171 26.20 -2.85 5.99
CA SER A 171 27.56 -3.03 6.49
C SER A 171 27.78 -2.23 7.79
N THR A 172 28.41 -2.82 8.81
CA THR A 172 28.89 -2.09 10.00
C THR A 172 30.20 -1.35 9.77
N LYS A 173 30.88 -1.62 8.65
CA LYS A 173 31.96 -0.78 8.12
C LYS A 173 31.31 0.27 7.23
N GLY A 174 31.41 1.55 7.62
CA GLY A 174 30.73 2.68 6.98
C GLY A 174 30.89 2.71 5.46
N VAL A 175 29.86 3.22 4.78
CA VAL A 175 29.94 3.54 3.34
C VAL A 175 30.97 4.66 3.17
N PRO A 176 31.91 4.57 2.22
CA PRO A 176 32.79 5.69 1.89
C PRO A 176 32.01 6.93 1.41
#